data_AF-A0A507E4Z4-F1
#
_entry.id   AF-A0A507E4Z4-F1
#
_cell.length_a   1.000
_cell.length_b   1.000
_cell.length_c   1.000
_cell.angle_alpha   90.00
_cell.angle_beta   90.00
_cell.angle_gamma   90.00
#
_symmetry.space_group_name_H-M   'P 1'
#
loop_
_entity.id
_entity.type
_entity.pdbx_description
1 polymer ?
#
loop_
_entity_poly.entity_id
_entity_poly.type
_entity_poly.pdbx_seq_one_letter_code
_entity_poly.pdbx_strand_id
1 'polypeptide(L)'
;MADSENSWRFAQCFGDKGDVDDVTEADIISAVEFDMSGDFLATGDKGGRIVLFERNEGKKGCEYKFYTEFQSHEPEFDYLKSLEIEEKINKIRWCKRQNAAHFLLSTNDKTIKLWKVFEKSLKVVSETNLPTDITPPRVPMSKSSLKLPRLIHHDTMIAAIPRKIYQNAHAYHINSISVNSDGETYLSSDDLRINLWNLNVSDQSFNIVDIKPVNMEELTEVITTAEFHPSHCNLFVYSSSKGTIKLNDMRQAALCDNYSKLFEEEEDPHNKSFFSEIISSISDLKFSHDGRYILSRDYLTLKVWDMNMETKPIQTINIHDHLRSKLCDLYENDCIFDKFECTFSGDGSSVLTGSYNNYFHIYDRATKNDIVLQADKSAFKAKKVGSTKNKAAVGGFGSKKRQEDIANGEAADFSKKILHASWHPHENTIALAATNNLFLFQS
;
A
#
# COMPACT_ATOMS: atom_id res chain seq x y z
N MET A 1 5.87 24.23 29.15
CA MET A 1 5.06 23.01 29.47
C MET A 1 4.37 22.51 28.20
N ALA A 2 5.10 22.34 27.10
CA ALA A 2 4.56 21.99 25.78
C ALA A 2 5.47 21.03 24.98
N ASP A 3 6.30 20.23 25.66
CA ASP A 3 7.27 19.31 25.03
C ASP A 3 6.93 17.83 25.25
N SER A 4 5.65 17.49 25.51
CA SER A 4 5.25 16.11 25.83
C SER A 4 4.25 15.46 24.87
N GLU A 5 3.82 16.12 23.79
CA GLU A 5 2.70 15.63 22.96
C GLU A 5 3.08 14.90 21.64
N ASN A 6 4.33 14.94 21.16
CA ASN A 6 4.72 14.29 19.89
C ASN A 6 5.80 13.20 20.05
N SER A 7 5.71 12.37 21.09
CA SER A 7 6.64 11.24 21.23
C SER A 7 6.06 9.99 20.57
N TRP A 8 6.47 9.70 19.34
CA TRP A 8 6.17 8.42 18.68
C TRP A 8 6.70 7.24 19.50
N ARG A 9 5.86 6.22 19.69
CA ARG A 9 6.15 5.03 20.47
C ARG A 9 5.72 3.78 19.72
N PHE A 10 6.51 2.72 19.90
CA PHE A 10 6.14 1.39 19.44
C PHE A 10 4.86 0.91 20.14
N ALA A 11 3.84 0.54 19.36
CA ALA A 11 2.57 0.05 19.86
C ALA A 11 2.53 -1.49 19.84
N GLN A 12 2.66 -2.06 18.64
CA GLN A 12 2.41 -3.47 18.34
C GLN A 12 3.27 -3.96 17.17
N CYS A 13 3.49 -5.26 17.09
CA CYS A 13 4.05 -5.91 15.91
C CYS A 13 3.32 -7.23 15.66
N PHE A 14 3.10 -7.55 14.38
CA PHE A 14 2.72 -8.89 13.90
C PHE A 14 3.88 -9.48 13.10
N GLY A 15 3.95 -10.81 12.99
CA GLY A 15 5.03 -11.53 12.30
C GLY A 15 5.94 -12.32 13.24
N ASP A 16 6.92 -13.01 12.65
CA ASP A 16 7.78 -13.95 13.37
C ASP A 16 8.91 -13.29 14.15
N LYS A 17 9.19 -13.89 15.31
CA LYS A 17 10.29 -13.48 16.19
C LYS A 17 11.65 -14.06 15.77
N GLY A 18 11.68 -15.07 14.88
CA GLY A 18 12.91 -15.71 14.37
C GLY A 18 13.79 -14.76 13.55
N ASP A 19 15.07 -15.07 13.38
CA ASP A 19 16.00 -14.17 12.69
C ASP A 19 15.59 -13.95 11.22
N VAL A 20 16.04 -12.84 10.62
CA VAL A 20 15.65 -12.44 9.24
C VAL A 20 15.99 -13.53 8.22
N ASP A 21 17.04 -14.32 8.49
CA ASP A 21 17.52 -15.40 7.62
C ASP A 21 16.59 -16.64 7.60
N ASP A 22 15.69 -16.78 8.57
CA ASP A 22 14.71 -17.88 8.63
C ASP A 22 13.36 -17.51 7.97
N VAL A 23 13.23 -16.30 7.42
CA VAL A 23 11.98 -15.81 6.83
C VAL A 23 11.85 -16.35 5.41
N THR A 24 10.73 -17.02 5.12
CA THR A 24 10.46 -17.45 3.75
C THR A 24 10.10 -16.26 2.86
N GLU A 25 10.55 -16.26 1.61
CA GLU A 25 10.29 -15.16 0.69
C GLU A 25 8.78 -14.90 0.51
N ALA A 26 7.96 -15.95 0.51
CA ALA A 26 6.51 -15.87 0.40
C ALA A 26 5.86 -15.10 1.57
N ASP A 27 6.45 -15.09 2.76
CA ASP A 27 5.93 -14.39 3.94
C ASP A 27 6.34 -12.91 3.99
N ILE A 28 7.15 -12.42 3.04
CA ILE A 28 7.57 -11.01 2.99
C ILE A 28 6.37 -10.14 2.60
N ILE A 29 6.04 -9.16 3.45
CA ILE A 29 4.96 -8.21 3.23
C ILE A 29 5.34 -7.27 2.09
N SER A 30 4.48 -7.17 1.09
CA SER A 30 4.67 -6.39 -0.14
C SER A 30 3.62 -5.29 -0.36
N ALA A 31 2.59 -5.21 0.49
CA ALA A 31 1.62 -4.12 0.49
C ALA A 31 1.03 -3.91 1.89
N VAL A 32 0.80 -2.66 2.29
CA VAL A 32 0.17 -2.28 3.56
C VAL A 32 -0.79 -1.14 3.31
N GLU A 33 -2.05 -1.26 3.72
CA GLU A 33 -3.06 -0.22 3.47
C GLU A 33 -4.13 -0.18 4.58
N PHE A 34 -4.27 0.96 5.24
CA PHE A 34 -5.43 1.24 6.09
C PHE A 34 -6.69 1.46 5.27
N ASP A 35 -7.84 1.04 5.80
CA ASP A 35 -9.11 1.43 5.23
C ASP A 35 -9.45 2.90 5.53
N MET A 36 -10.51 3.39 4.89
CA MET A 36 -10.88 4.81 4.97
C MET A 36 -11.32 5.25 6.38
N SER A 37 -11.84 4.35 7.23
CA SER A 37 -12.13 4.68 8.63
C SER A 37 -10.92 4.51 9.55
N GLY A 38 -9.96 3.68 9.13
CA GLY A 38 -8.83 3.25 9.93
C GLY A 38 -9.16 2.11 10.89
N ASP A 39 -10.39 1.59 10.88
CA ASP A 39 -10.75 0.45 11.74
C ASP A 39 -10.18 -0.87 11.20
N PHE A 40 -9.82 -0.91 9.91
CA PHE A 40 -9.23 -2.08 9.28
C PHE A 40 -7.88 -1.76 8.66
N LEU A 41 -6.99 -2.74 8.73
CA LEU A 41 -5.65 -2.69 8.12
C LEU A 41 -5.46 -3.96 7.30
N ALA A 42 -5.07 -3.81 6.04
CA ALA A 42 -4.75 -4.92 5.16
C ALA A 42 -3.23 -5.01 4.93
N THR A 43 -2.72 -6.24 4.88
CA THR A 43 -1.39 -6.52 4.36
C THR A 43 -1.47 -7.57 3.26
N GLY A 44 -0.67 -7.40 2.21
CA GLY A 44 -0.41 -8.41 1.19
C GLY A 44 1.03 -8.88 1.26
N ASP A 45 1.29 -10.12 0.87
CA ASP A 45 2.64 -10.68 0.82
C ASP A 45 3.04 -11.17 -0.57
N LYS A 46 4.33 -11.55 -0.69
CA LYS A 46 4.88 -12.13 -1.91
C LYS A 46 4.28 -13.49 -2.26
N GLY A 47 3.75 -14.22 -1.29
CA GLY A 47 3.04 -15.49 -1.49
C GLY A 47 1.58 -15.34 -1.88
N GLY A 48 1.11 -14.14 -2.22
CA GLY A 48 -0.24 -13.89 -2.74
C GLY A 48 -1.36 -13.93 -1.71
N ARG A 49 -1.05 -13.94 -0.41
CA ARG A 49 -2.04 -13.92 0.68
C ARG A 49 -2.37 -12.48 1.06
N ILE A 50 -3.60 -12.29 1.52
CA ILE A 50 -4.06 -11.05 2.15
C ILE A 50 -4.45 -11.36 3.57
N VAL A 51 -3.89 -10.61 4.51
CA VAL A 51 -4.22 -10.67 5.93
C VAL A 51 -4.88 -9.35 6.32
N LEU A 52 -6.04 -9.47 6.97
CA LEU A 52 -6.80 -8.33 7.47
C LEU A 52 -6.71 -8.30 8.99
N PHE A 53 -6.59 -7.09 9.51
CA PHE A 53 -6.61 -6.79 10.93
C PHE A 53 -7.75 -5.82 11.22
N GLU A 54 -8.42 -6.01 12.36
CA GLU A 54 -9.49 -5.16 12.85
C GLU A 54 -9.03 -4.46 14.13
N ARG A 55 -9.41 -3.20 14.28
CA ARG A 55 -9.14 -2.41 15.48
C ARG A 55 -9.79 -3.04 16.71
N ASN A 56 -9.05 -3.07 17.81
CA ASN A 56 -9.54 -3.59 19.08
C ASN A 56 -10.19 -2.47 19.90
N GLU A 57 -11.51 -2.34 19.81
CA GLU A 57 -12.29 -1.34 20.58
C GLU A 57 -12.17 -1.51 22.10
N GLY A 58 -11.78 -2.69 22.59
CA GLY A 58 -11.69 -3.00 24.01
C GLY A 58 -10.43 -2.47 24.72
N LYS A 59 -9.49 -1.84 24.00
CA LYS A 59 -8.23 -1.35 24.56
C LYS A 59 -8.07 0.15 24.36
N LYS A 60 -7.45 0.81 25.35
CA LYS A 60 -7.07 2.23 25.24
C LYS A 60 -5.85 2.35 24.32
N GLY A 61 -6.08 2.71 23.06
CA GLY A 61 -5.04 2.94 22.05
C GLY A 61 -5.43 2.37 20.68
N CYS A 62 -4.63 2.65 19.66
CA CYS A 62 -4.82 2.09 18.32
C CYS A 62 -4.09 0.72 18.23
N GLU A 63 -4.70 -0.31 18.83
CA GLU A 63 -4.24 -1.70 18.71
C GLU A 63 -5.14 -2.49 17.75
N TYR A 64 -4.53 -3.38 16.97
CA TYR A 64 -5.23 -4.23 16.02
C TYR A 64 -5.18 -5.69 16.46
N LYS A 65 -6.16 -6.48 16.02
CA LYS A 65 -6.19 -7.94 16.17
C LYS A 65 -6.36 -8.57 14.79
N PHE A 66 -5.89 -9.80 14.65
CA PHE A 66 -6.15 -10.59 13.45
C PHE A 66 -7.66 -10.69 13.21
N TYR A 67 -8.10 -10.40 11.98
CA TYR A 67 -9.50 -10.48 11.57
C TYR A 67 -9.74 -11.69 10.67
N THR A 68 -9.02 -11.79 9.56
CA THR A 68 -9.10 -12.94 8.63
C THR A 68 -7.90 -12.98 7.70
N GLU A 69 -7.66 -14.12 7.07
CA GLU A 69 -6.68 -14.30 6.01
C GLU A 69 -7.29 -15.08 4.86
N PHE A 70 -6.83 -14.84 3.64
CA PHE A 70 -7.22 -15.61 2.47
C PHE A 70 -6.15 -15.52 1.36
N GLN A 71 -6.08 -16.57 0.53
CA GLN A 71 -5.27 -16.57 -0.68
C GLN A 71 -5.93 -15.68 -1.74
N SER A 72 -5.26 -14.60 -2.13
CA SER A 72 -5.76 -13.69 -3.17
C SER A 72 -5.34 -14.12 -4.56
N HIS A 73 -4.05 -14.39 -4.75
CA HIS A 73 -3.46 -14.76 -6.03
C HIS A 73 -2.66 -16.06 -5.87
N GLU A 74 -2.61 -16.86 -6.92
CA GLU A 74 -1.81 -18.08 -6.98
C GLU A 74 -0.86 -17.95 -8.18
N PRO A 75 0.29 -18.65 -8.18
CA PRO A 75 1.20 -18.60 -9.30
C PRO A 75 0.49 -19.08 -10.58
N GLU A 76 0.57 -18.26 -11.62
CA GLU A 76 -0.03 -18.54 -12.93
C GLU A 76 1.07 -18.61 -13.99
N PHE A 77 0.83 -19.32 -15.09
CA PHE A 77 1.80 -19.41 -16.19
C PHE A 77 1.10 -19.16 -17.53
N ASP A 78 1.55 -18.14 -18.26
CA ASP A 78 1.14 -17.88 -19.64
C ASP A 78 1.99 -18.74 -20.59
N TYR A 79 1.44 -19.88 -20.99
CA TYR A 79 2.11 -20.83 -21.91
C TYR A 79 2.38 -20.25 -23.30
N LEU A 80 1.62 -19.24 -23.75
CA LEU A 80 1.80 -18.67 -25.08
C LEU A 80 2.97 -17.69 -25.10
N LYS A 81 3.18 -16.97 -23.99
CA LYS A 81 4.30 -16.04 -23.82
C LYS A 81 5.48 -16.64 -23.09
N SER A 82 5.35 -17.87 -22.57
CA SER A 82 6.31 -18.50 -21.68
C SER A 82 6.67 -17.59 -20.50
N LEU A 83 5.65 -16.98 -19.90
CA LEU A 83 5.79 -16.00 -18.83
C LEU A 83 5.16 -16.54 -17.55
N GLU A 84 5.96 -16.64 -16.49
CA GLU A 84 5.47 -16.88 -15.13
C GLU A 84 4.86 -15.59 -14.58
N ILE A 85 3.69 -15.71 -13.97
CA ILE A 85 2.97 -14.63 -13.32
C ILE A 85 3.03 -14.92 -11.83
N GLU A 86 3.84 -14.14 -11.13
CA GLU A 86 3.98 -14.23 -9.67
C GLU A 86 2.66 -13.95 -8.96
N GLU A 87 2.43 -14.66 -7.86
CA GLU A 87 1.30 -14.44 -6.96
C GLU A 87 1.44 -13.20 -6.08
N LYS A 88 2.64 -12.61 -6.02
CA LYS A 88 2.97 -11.43 -5.21
C LYS A 88 1.91 -10.34 -5.31
N ILE A 89 1.46 -9.86 -4.16
CA ILE A 89 0.54 -8.73 -4.08
C ILE A 89 1.31 -7.42 -4.27
N ASN A 90 1.06 -6.71 -5.36
CA ASN A 90 1.70 -5.43 -5.65
C ASN A 90 1.04 -4.27 -4.92
N LYS A 91 -0.30 -4.21 -4.90
CA LYS A 91 -1.07 -3.13 -4.24
C LYS A 91 -2.41 -3.65 -3.72
N ILE A 92 -2.88 -3.04 -2.64
CA ILE A 92 -4.22 -3.20 -2.07
C ILE A 92 -4.89 -1.82 -2.01
N ARG A 93 -6.16 -1.74 -2.40
CA ARG A 93 -6.97 -0.51 -2.26
C ARG A 93 -8.35 -0.84 -1.75
N TRP A 94 -8.73 -0.22 -0.65
CA TRP A 94 -10.08 -0.35 -0.10
C TRP A 94 -11.09 0.40 -0.97
N CYS A 95 -12.24 -0.22 -1.22
CA CYS A 95 -13.39 0.45 -1.79
C CYS A 95 -14.22 1.08 -0.67
N LYS A 96 -14.91 2.18 -0.98
CA LYS A 96 -15.83 2.82 -0.03
C LYS A 96 -16.90 1.82 0.43
N ARG A 97 -17.05 1.67 1.74
CA ARG A 97 -18.00 0.73 2.34
C ARG A 97 -19.44 1.14 2.00
N GLN A 98 -20.19 0.25 1.36
CA GLN A 98 -21.60 0.47 0.98
C GLN A 98 -22.61 -0.26 1.89
N ASN A 99 -22.16 -1.31 2.57
CA ASN A 99 -22.98 -2.13 3.47
C ASN A 99 -22.08 -2.78 4.53
N ALA A 100 -22.61 -3.74 5.28
CA ALA A 100 -21.83 -4.43 6.31
C ALA A 100 -20.60 -5.17 5.77
N ALA A 101 -20.56 -5.52 4.48
CA ALA A 101 -19.39 -6.15 3.87
C ALA A 101 -18.31 -5.12 3.52
N HIS A 102 -17.06 -5.56 3.61
CA HIS A 102 -15.91 -4.84 3.13
C HIS A 102 -15.57 -5.25 1.71
N PHE A 103 -15.05 -4.29 0.94
CA PHE A 103 -14.63 -4.50 -0.44
C PHE A 103 -13.23 -3.93 -0.61
N LEU A 104 -12.35 -4.71 -1.22
CA LEU A 104 -10.98 -4.29 -1.51
C LEU A 104 -10.54 -4.84 -2.87
N LEU A 105 -9.77 -4.05 -3.59
CA LEU A 105 -9.06 -4.47 -4.78
C LEU A 105 -7.66 -4.94 -4.37
N SER A 106 -7.23 -6.04 -4.95
CA SER A 106 -5.85 -6.51 -4.89
C SER A 106 -5.34 -6.78 -6.30
N THR A 107 -4.05 -6.57 -6.53
CA THR A 107 -3.43 -6.80 -7.83
C THR A 107 -2.08 -7.49 -7.68
N ASN A 108 -1.77 -8.39 -8.60
CA ASN A 108 -0.40 -8.79 -8.93
C ASN A 108 0.00 -8.09 -10.24
N ASP A 109 0.99 -8.64 -10.95
CA ASP A 109 1.51 -8.06 -12.19
C ASP A 109 0.54 -8.04 -13.37
N LYS A 110 -0.50 -8.89 -13.38
CA LYS A 110 -1.37 -9.06 -14.57
C LYS A 110 -2.87 -9.04 -14.27
N THR A 111 -3.26 -9.32 -13.03
CA THR A 111 -4.65 -9.59 -12.67
C THR A 111 -5.04 -8.80 -11.43
N ILE A 112 -6.18 -8.11 -11.52
CA ILE A 112 -6.80 -7.39 -10.40
C ILE A 112 -8.02 -8.20 -9.94
N LYS A 113 -8.22 -8.33 -8.62
CA LYS A 113 -9.37 -9.03 -8.04
C LYS A 113 -10.11 -8.10 -7.08
N LEU A 114 -11.44 -8.03 -7.24
CA LEU A 114 -12.32 -7.37 -6.27
C LEU A 114 -12.80 -8.41 -5.27
N TRP A 115 -12.36 -8.27 -4.04
CA TRP A 115 -12.74 -9.13 -2.93
C TRP A 115 -13.93 -8.56 -2.17
N LYS A 116 -14.81 -9.45 -1.70
CA LYS A 116 -15.86 -9.15 -0.74
C LYS A 116 -15.60 -9.93 0.54
N VAL A 117 -15.41 -9.22 1.64
CA VAL A 117 -15.20 -9.79 2.97
C VAL A 117 -16.40 -9.48 3.84
N PHE A 118 -17.04 -10.50 4.41
CA PHE A 118 -18.29 -10.33 5.15
C PHE A 118 -18.50 -11.42 6.21
N GLU A 119 -19.28 -11.08 7.23
CA GLU A 119 -19.78 -12.05 8.20
C GLU A 119 -20.84 -12.95 7.58
N LYS A 120 -20.54 -14.25 7.52
CA LYS A 120 -21.43 -15.29 7.04
C LYS A 120 -22.00 -16.05 8.23
N SER A 121 -23.30 -15.87 8.47
CA SER A 121 -24.04 -16.72 9.40
C SER A 121 -24.24 -18.11 8.80
N LEU A 122 -23.61 -19.10 9.42
CA LEU A 122 -23.86 -20.51 9.13
C LEU A 122 -25.20 -20.90 9.76
N LYS A 123 -26.11 -21.38 8.90
CA LYS A 123 -27.39 -21.91 9.32
C LYS A 123 -27.47 -23.37 8.97
N VAL A 124 -27.83 -24.19 9.94
CA VAL A 124 -28.02 -25.64 9.76
C VAL A 124 -29.51 -25.91 9.61
N VAL A 125 -29.85 -26.86 8.75
CA VAL A 125 -31.24 -27.25 8.55
C VAL A 125 -31.71 -28.06 9.75
N SER A 126 -32.68 -27.51 10.49
CA SER A 126 -33.22 -28.13 11.70
C SER A 126 -34.43 -29.02 11.42
N GLU A 127 -35.18 -28.73 10.35
CA GLU A 127 -36.34 -29.50 9.93
C GLU A 127 -36.24 -29.77 8.43
N THR A 128 -36.28 -31.04 8.02
CA THR A 128 -36.39 -31.46 6.61
C THR A 128 -37.42 -32.56 6.47
N ASN A 129 -37.97 -32.71 5.26
CA ASN A 129 -38.92 -33.78 4.95
C ASN A 129 -38.25 -35.13 4.69
N LEU A 130 -36.93 -35.16 4.54
CA LEU A 130 -36.17 -36.38 4.28
C LEU A 130 -35.39 -36.75 5.54
N PRO A 131 -35.48 -38.00 6.04
CA PRO A 131 -34.61 -38.44 7.12
C PRO A 131 -33.15 -38.35 6.63
N THR A 132 -32.26 -37.83 7.47
CA THR A 132 -30.82 -37.73 7.21
C THR A 132 -30.12 -39.09 7.22
N ASP A 133 -30.78 -40.13 7.73
CA ASP A 133 -30.29 -41.51 7.73
C ASP A 133 -30.65 -42.23 6.42
N ILE A 134 -29.71 -43.03 5.91
CA ILE A 134 -29.74 -43.81 4.64
C ILE A 134 -30.88 -44.85 4.58
N THR A 135 -31.76 -44.91 5.58
CA THR A 135 -32.90 -45.83 5.57
C THR A 135 -34.11 -45.18 4.90
N PRO A 136 -34.62 -45.74 3.78
CA PRO A 136 -35.81 -45.20 3.13
C PRO A 136 -36.99 -45.26 4.11
N PRO A 137 -37.84 -44.22 4.16
CA PRO A 137 -38.99 -44.20 5.06
C PRO A 137 -39.91 -45.39 4.73
N ARG A 138 -40.23 -46.20 5.74
CA ARG A 138 -41.13 -47.36 5.64
C ARG A 138 -42.59 -46.99 5.27
N VAL A 139 -42.91 -45.69 5.15
CA VAL A 139 -44.27 -45.18 4.91
C VAL A 139 -44.20 -44.02 3.90
N PRO A 140 -45.05 -43.99 2.84
CA PRO A 140 -45.12 -42.86 1.93
C PRO A 140 -45.58 -41.60 2.67
N MET A 141 -44.84 -40.49 2.55
CA MET A 141 -45.20 -39.21 3.15
C MET A 141 -46.56 -38.72 2.63
N SER A 142 -47.44 -38.31 3.54
CA SER A 142 -48.70 -37.65 3.19
C SER A 142 -48.43 -36.27 2.63
N LYS A 143 -49.20 -35.84 1.61
CA LYS A 143 -49.12 -34.46 1.08
C LYS A 143 -49.39 -33.39 2.16
N SER A 144 -50.12 -33.74 3.23
CA SER A 144 -50.41 -32.85 4.36
C SER A 144 -49.29 -32.76 5.42
N SER A 145 -48.26 -33.61 5.35
CA SER A 145 -47.17 -33.66 6.35
C SER A 145 -45.87 -32.99 5.88
N LEU A 146 -45.87 -32.35 4.71
CA LEU A 146 -44.71 -31.63 4.17
C LEU A 146 -44.49 -30.32 4.92
N LYS A 147 -43.28 -30.12 5.45
CA LYS A 147 -42.84 -28.89 6.11
C LYS A 147 -41.85 -28.13 5.24
N LEU A 148 -41.83 -26.81 5.37
CA LEU A 148 -40.75 -26.00 4.79
C LEU A 148 -39.48 -26.18 5.63
N PRO A 149 -38.29 -26.26 5.01
CA PRO A 149 -37.05 -26.36 5.75
C PRO A 149 -36.87 -25.17 6.69
N ARG A 150 -36.63 -25.45 7.98
CA ARG A 150 -36.28 -24.42 8.95
C ARG A 150 -34.78 -24.40 9.16
N LEU A 151 -34.23 -23.19 9.21
CA LEU A 151 -32.81 -22.92 9.38
C LEU A 151 -32.60 -22.35 10.78
N ILE A 152 -31.74 -22.99 11.57
CA ILE A 152 -31.32 -22.47 12.88
C ILE A 152 -29.90 -21.93 12.75
N HIS A 153 -29.65 -20.77 13.36
CA HIS A 153 -28.32 -20.18 13.45
C HIS A 153 -27.41 -21.11 14.25
N HIS A 154 -26.26 -21.48 13.66
CA HIS A 154 -25.28 -22.35 14.31
C HIS A 154 -24.04 -21.55 14.70
N ASP A 155 -23.46 -20.79 13.76
CA ASP A 155 -22.22 -20.06 13.97
C ASP A 155 -22.10 -18.85 13.02
N THR A 156 -21.14 -17.96 13.27
CA THR A 156 -20.77 -16.85 12.38
C THR A 156 -19.29 -16.93 12.06
N MET A 157 -18.94 -16.91 10.78
CA MET A 157 -17.56 -16.89 10.31
C MET A 157 -17.31 -15.72 9.37
N ILE A 158 -16.08 -15.22 9.32
CA ILE A 158 -15.68 -14.27 8.28
C ILE A 158 -15.38 -15.05 7.00
N ALA A 159 -16.01 -14.65 5.90
CA ALA A 159 -15.76 -15.22 4.58
C ALA A 159 -15.24 -14.14 3.65
N ALA A 160 -14.18 -14.46 2.90
CA ALA A 160 -13.66 -13.67 1.80
C ALA A 160 -13.95 -14.39 0.48
N ILE A 161 -14.58 -13.72 -0.49
CA ILE A 161 -14.86 -14.28 -1.80
C ILE A 161 -14.41 -13.32 -2.92
N PRO A 162 -13.83 -13.84 -4.02
CA PRO A 162 -13.53 -13.02 -5.18
C PRO A 162 -14.84 -12.72 -5.91
N ARG A 163 -15.27 -11.46 -5.91
CA ARG A 163 -16.51 -11.02 -6.57
C ARG A 163 -16.30 -10.81 -8.06
N LYS A 164 -15.14 -10.26 -8.44
CA LYS A 164 -14.75 -9.99 -9.84
C LYS A 164 -13.25 -10.20 -10.02
N ILE A 165 -12.87 -10.63 -11.22
CA ILE A 165 -11.49 -10.79 -11.66
C ILE A 165 -11.35 -10.00 -12.95
N TYR A 166 -10.48 -9.00 -12.96
CA TYR A 166 -10.16 -8.14 -14.10
C TYR A 166 -8.81 -8.57 -14.64
N GLN A 167 -8.80 -9.11 -15.85
CA GLN A 167 -7.63 -9.78 -16.44
C GLN A 167 -7.48 -9.40 -17.91
N ASN A 168 -6.33 -9.70 -18.50
CA ASN A 168 -6.03 -9.56 -19.93
C ASN A 168 -6.12 -8.13 -20.50
N ALA A 169 -6.03 -7.10 -19.67
CA ALA A 169 -6.02 -5.71 -20.12
C ALA A 169 -4.63 -5.06 -20.12
N HIS A 170 -3.66 -5.64 -19.38
CA HIS A 170 -2.31 -5.13 -19.26
C HIS A 170 -1.32 -6.02 -20.00
N ALA A 171 -0.51 -5.40 -20.86
CA ALA A 171 0.59 -6.09 -21.52
C ALA A 171 1.82 -6.15 -20.61
N TYR A 172 2.04 -5.10 -19.81
CA TYR A 172 3.20 -4.92 -18.92
C TYR A 172 2.81 -5.16 -17.46
N HIS A 173 3.72 -4.93 -16.51
CA HIS A 173 3.46 -5.20 -15.09
C HIS A 173 2.59 -4.10 -14.48
N ILE A 174 1.50 -4.48 -13.82
CA ILE A 174 0.63 -3.53 -13.12
C ILE A 174 1.39 -2.95 -11.93
N ASN A 175 1.61 -1.64 -11.96
CA ASN A 175 2.35 -0.91 -10.92
C ASN A 175 1.42 -0.13 -9.97
N SER A 176 0.20 0.21 -10.39
CA SER A 176 -0.75 0.92 -9.53
C SER A 176 -2.21 0.56 -9.80
N ILE A 177 -3.03 0.72 -8.75
CA ILE A 177 -4.49 0.74 -8.80
C ILE A 177 -4.99 1.89 -7.92
N SER A 178 -6.05 2.57 -8.36
CA SER A 178 -6.65 3.68 -7.61
C SER A 178 -8.15 3.75 -7.84
N VAL A 179 -8.93 3.80 -6.76
CA VAL A 179 -10.40 3.87 -6.80
C VAL A 179 -10.81 5.32 -7.02
N ASN A 180 -11.77 5.54 -7.90
CA ASN A 180 -12.28 6.87 -8.18
C ASN A 180 -13.23 7.33 -7.05
N SER A 181 -13.25 8.64 -6.82
CA SER A 181 -14.19 9.33 -5.92
C SER A 181 -15.67 9.15 -6.29
N ASP A 182 -15.98 8.70 -7.51
CA ASP A 182 -17.35 8.37 -7.95
C ASP A 182 -17.93 7.10 -7.29
N GLY A 183 -17.07 6.24 -6.73
CA GLY A 183 -17.47 4.97 -6.12
C GLY A 183 -17.93 3.88 -7.12
N GLU A 184 -17.74 4.08 -8.42
CA GLU A 184 -18.14 3.17 -9.49
C GLU A 184 -16.96 2.73 -10.35
N THR A 185 -15.98 3.61 -10.57
CA THR A 185 -14.82 3.36 -11.42
C THR A 185 -13.52 3.28 -10.63
N TYR A 186 -12.51 2.68 -11.25
CA TYR A 186 -11.14 2.68 -10.75
C TYR A 186 -10.18 2.61 -11.94
N LEU A 187 -8.94 3.03 -11.73
CA LEU A 187 -7.88 2.93 -12.73
C LEU A 187 -6.87 1.86 -12.32
N SER A 188 -6.20 1.31 -13.32
CA SER A 188 -4.98 0.54 -13.15
C SER A 188 -3.96 0.99 -14.18
N SER A 189 -2.69 1.07 -13.78
CA SER A 189 -1.59 1.42 -14.67
C SER A 189 -0.57 0.30 -14.75
N ASP A 190 -0.03 0.12 -15.95
CA ASP A 190 1.22 -0.61 -16.18
C ASP A 190 2.32 0.37 -16.63
N ASP A 191 3.44 -0.15 -17.12
CA ASP A 191 4.60 0.66 -17.50
C ASP A 191 4.33 1.64 -18.66
N LEU A 192 3.31 1.41 -19.49
CA LEU A 192 3.04 2.25 -20.67
C LEU A 192 1.57 2.69 -20.82
N ARG A 193 0.66 2.11 -20.05
CA ARG A 193 -0.79 2.29 -20.22
C ARG A 193 -1.52 2.50 -18.91
N ILE A 194 -2.58 3.30 -18.97
CA ILE A 194 -3.56 3.43 -17.89
C ILE A 194 -4.93 3.04 -18.42
N ASN A 195 -5.57 2.11 -17.73
CA ASN A 195 -6.88 1.58 -18.06
C ASN A 195 -7.89 2.01 -17.00
N LEU A 196 -9.06 2.46 -17.45
CA LEU A 196 -10.24 2.75 -16.64
C LEU A 196 -11.18 1.55 -16.64
N TRP A 197 -11.67 1.21 -15.46
CA TRP A 197 -12.56 0.08 -15.22
C TRP A 197 -13.82 0.52 -14.48
N ASN A 198 -14.90 -0.23 -14.68
CA ASN A 198 -16.07 -0.15 -13.81
C ASN A 198 -16.04 -1.33 -12.83
N LEU A 199 -16.28 -1.08 -11.54
CA LEU A 199 -16.24 -2.11 -10.48
C LEU A 199 -17.24 -3.26 -10.68
N ASN A 200 -18.26 -3.08 -11.54
CA ASN A 200 -19.25 -4.11 -11.83
C ASN A 200 -19.00 -4.84 -13.17
N VAL A 201 -18.10 -4.33 -14.03
CA VAL A 201 -17.81 -4.85 -15.37
C VAL A 201 -16.36 -5.33 -15.42
N SER A 202 -16.14 -6.63 -15.61
CA SER A 202 -14.81 -7.25 -15.50
C SER A 202 -14.20 -7.71 -16.83
N ASP A 203 -15.00 -7.72 -17.89
CA ASP A 203 -14.66 -8.19 -19.23
C ASP A 203 -14.26 -7.04 -20.18
N GLN A 204 -14.38 -5.79 -19.72
CA GLN A 204 -14.07 -4.60 -20.52
C GLN A 204 -13.32 -3.57 -19.68
N SER A 205 -12.32 -2.94 -20.29
CA SER A 205 -11.64 -1.76 -19.78
C SER A 205 -11.53 -0.74 -20.91
N PHE A 206 -11.40 0.53 -20.52
CA PHE A 206 -11.17 1.62 -21.46
C PHE A 206 -9.76 2.16 -21.25
N ASN A 207 -8.91 2.06 -22.26
CA ASN A 207 -7.56 2.63 -22.19
C ASN A 207 -7.66 4.16 -22.32
N ILE A 208 -7.21 4.87 -21.29
CA ILE A 208 -7.28 6.34 -21.21
C ILE A 208 -5.94 7.02 -21.45
N VAL A 209 -4.83 6.31 -21.27
CA VAL A 209 -3.48 6.78 -21.56
C VAL A 209 -2.70 5.63 -22.21
N ASP A 210 -2.04 5.92 -23.34
CA ASP A 210 -1.09 5.03 -24.00
C ASP A 210 0.16 5.82 -24.41
N ILE A 211 1.25 5.67 -23.65
CA ILE A 211 2.54 6.30 -23.97
C ILE A 211 3.46 5.36 -24.76
N LYS A 212 2.94 4.22 -25.24
CA LYS A 212 3.72 3.25 -25.99
C LYS A 212 4.24 3.88 -27.29
N PRO A 213 5.57 3.94 -27.51
CA PRO A 213 6.12 4.45 -28.75
C PRO A 213 5.80 3.51 -29.92
N VAL A 214 5.79 4.06 -31.14
CA VAL A 214 5.59 3.25 -32.36
C VAL A 214 6.71 2.22 -32.50
N ASN A 215 7.95 2.64 -32.23
CA ASN A 215 9.11 1.76 -32.12
C ASN A 215 9.50 1.58 -30.64
N MET A 216 9.52 0.34 -30.15
CA MET A 216 9.92 0.05 -28.77
C MET A 216 11.38 0.42 -28.48
N GLU A 217 12.23 0.52 -29.50
CA GLU A 217 13.62 0.99 -29.34
C GLU A 217 13.71 2.48 -28.96
N GLU A 218 12.66 3.26 -29.23
CA GLU A 218 12.56 4.69 -28.87
C GLU A 218 11.94 4.90 -27.48
N LEU A 219 11.78 3.83 -26.70
CA LEU A 219 11.23 3.93 -25.36
C LEU A 219 12.19 4.71 -24.46
N THR A 220 11.76 5.89 -24.00
CA THR A 220 12.54 6.73 -23.08
C THR A 220 11.86 6.95 -21.74
N GLU A 221 10.56 6.73 -21.64
CA GLU A 221 9.77 7.06 -20.45
C GLU A 221 8.78 5.92 -20.15
N VAL A 222 8.69 5.52 -18.89
CA VAL A 222 7.68 4.58 -18.40
C VAL A 222 6.87 5.19 -17.27
N ILE A 223 5.62 4.78 -17.13
CA ILE A 223 4.72 5.14 -16.03
C ILE A 223 5.14 4.35 -14.79
N THR A 224 5.30 5.02 -13.66
CA THR A 224 5.75 4.37 -12.42
C THR A 224 4.64 4.21 -11.40
N THR A 225 3.72 5.17 -11.30
CA THR A 225 2.52 5.09 -10.47
C THR A 225 1.44 6.05 -10.99
N ALA A 226 0.18 5.74 -10.69
CA ALA A 226 -0.97 6.58 -11.02
C ALA A 226 -1.98 6.61 -9.86
N GLU A 227 -2.62 7.76 -9.66
CA GLU A 227 -3.61 7.94 -8.60
C GLU A 227 -4.72 8.91 -9.01
N PHE A 228 -5.97 8.57 -8.66
CA PHE A 228 -7.10 9.50 -8.77
C PHE A 228 -7.03 10.58 -7.71
N HIS A 229 -7.53 11.77 -8.06
CA HIS A 229 -7.74 12.82 -7.08
C HIS A 229 -8.81 12.41 -6.06
N PRO A 230 -8.59 12.63 -4.74
CA PRO A 230 -9.47 12.08 -3.69
C PRO A 230 -10.91 12.61 -3.74
N SER A 231 -11.11 13.81 -4.30
CA SER A 231 -12.43 14.47 -4.38
C SER A 231 -12.96 14.74 -5.79
N HIS A 232 -12.11 14.67 -6.82
CA HIS A 232 -12.45 15.12 -8.17
C HIS A 232 -12.44 13.92 -9.11
N CYS A 233 -13.63 13.47 -9.51
CA CYS A 233 -13.76 12.22 -10.26
C CYS A 233 -13.14 12.22 -11.66
N ASN A 234 -12.86 13.39 -12.20
CA ASN A 234 -12.27 13.59 -13.52
C ASN A 234 -10.75 13.80 -13.50
N LEU A 235 -10.15 13.99 -12.33
CA LEU A 235 -8.72 14.31 -12.22
C LEU A 235 -7.95 13.09 -11.74
N PHE A 236 -6.87 12.78 -12.43
CA PHE A 236 -5.88 11.80 -11.98
C PHE A 236 -4.49 12.27 -12.38
N VAL A 237 -3.49 11.74 -11.70
CA VAL A 237 -2.08 11.99 -12.01
C VAL A 237 -1.38 10.66 -12.27
N TYR A 238 -0.34 10.71 -13.07
CA TYR A 238 0.64 9.65 -13.13
C TYR A 238 2.05 10.24 -13.13
N SER A 239 2.99 9.51 -12.54
CA SER A 239 4.40 9.86 -12.56
C SER A 239 5.17 8.97 -13.53
N SER A 240 6.39 9.40 -13.85
CA SER A 240 7.26 8.69 -14.77
C SER A 240 8.64 8.36 -14.22
N SER A 241 9.34 7.50 -14.95
CA SER A 241 10.76 7.18 -14.71
C SER A 241 11.71 8.35 -14.96
N LYS A 242 11.24 9.46 -15.54
CA LYS A 242 12.04 10.68 -15.79
C LYS A 242 11.86 11.75 -14.72
N GLY A 243 11.16 11.44 -13.62
CA GLY A 243 10.95 12.40 -12.55
C GLY A 243 9.86 13.44 -12.82
N THR A 244 8.96 13.18 -13.78
CA THR A 244 7.85 14.08 -14.12
C THR A 244 6.54 13.56 -13.55
N ILE A 245 5.64 14.50 -13.20
CA ILE A 245 4.27 14.20 -12.79
C ILE A 245 3.32 14.86 -13.77
N LYS A 246 2.40 14.09 -14.34
CA LYS A 246 1.45 14.55 -15.35
C LYS A 246 0.04 14.47 -14.76
N LEU A 247 -0.62 15.62 -14.66
CA LEU A 247 -2.02 15.71 -14.24
C LEU A 247 -2.92 15.74 -15.46
N ASN A 248 -3.94 14.89 -15.45
CA ASN A 248 -4.86 14.69 -16.55
C ASN A 248 -6.29 15.04 -16.11
N ASP A 249 -7.06 15.62 -17.02
CA ASP A 249 -8.47 15.93 -16.82
C ASP A 249 -9.31 15.19 -17.86
N MET A 250 -10.03 14.17 -17.41
CA MET A 250 -10.89 13.30 -18.23
C MET A 250 -12.06 14.04 -18.89
N ARG A 251 -12.32 15.31 -18.53
CA ARG A 251 -13.34 16.14 -19.18
C ARG A 251 -12.81 16.84 -20.43
N GLN A 252 -11.50 17.04 -20.54
CA GLN A 252 -10.91 17.75 -21.68
C GLN A 252 -10.93 16.91 -22.96
N ALA A 253 -10.71 15.60 -22.82
CA ALA A 253 -10.75 14.67 -23.93
C ALA A 253 -11.12 13.26 -23.44
N ALA A 254 -11.72 12.47 -24.32
CA ALA A 254 -12.02 11.06 -24.03
C ALA A 254 -10.74 10.24 -23.85
N LEU A 255 -9.70 10.56 -24.64
CA LEU A 255 -8.35 10.02 -24.50
C LEU A 255 -7.49 11.08 -23.79
N CYS A 256 -6.82 10.70 -22.71
CA CYS A 256 -5.95 11.56 -21.93
C CYS A 256 -4.49 11.49 -22.44
N ASP A 257 -4.32 11.45 -23.77
CA ASP A 257 -3.00 11.36 -24.41
C ASP A 257 -2.18 12.64 -24.22
N ASN A 258 -2.86 13.76 -23.99
CA ASN A 258 -2.27 15.01 -23.53
C ASN A 258 -2.56 15.20 -22.04
N TYR A 259 -1.56 15.70 -21.31
CA TYR A 259 -1.72 16.11 -19.93
C TYR A 259 -2.22 17.55 -19.83
N SER A 260 -3.00 17.85 -18.80
CA SER A 260 -3.45 19.21 -18.51
C SER A 260 -2.38 20.04 -17.82
N LYS A 261 -1.54 19.43 -16.98
CA LYS A 261 -0.43 20.08 -16.28
C LYS A 261 0.75 19.13 -16.17
N LEU A 262 1.95 19.67 -16.28
CA LEU A 262 3.21 18.96 -16.12
C LEU A 262 3.97 19.57 -14.94
N PHE A 263 4.21 18.77 -13.91
CA PHE A 263 5.05 19.16 -12.78
C PHE A 263 6.45 18.61 -13.03
N GLU A 264 7.38 19.52 -13.22
CA GLU A 264 8.79 19.23 -13.44
C GLU A 264 9.64 20.34 -12.84
N GLU A 265 10.80 19.95 -12.33
CA GLU A 265 11.80 20.89 -11.81
C GLU A 265 12.91 20.99 -12.85
N GLU A 266 13.18 22.20 -13.35
CA GLU A 266 14.29 22.41 -14.29
C GLU A 266 15.63 22.12 -13.59
N GLU A 267 16.28 21.03 -13.99
CA GLU A 267 17.65 20.72 -13.55
C GLU A 267 18.69 21.43 -14.42
N ASP A 268 19.68 22.05 -13.78
CA ASP A 268 20.85 22.59 -14.46
C ASP A 268 21.57 21.46 -15.24
N PRO A 269 21.75 21.59 -16.57
CA PRO A 269 22.48 20.60 -17.36
C PRO A 269 23.87 20.25 -16.83
N HIS A 270 24.53 21.15 -16.10
CA HIS A 270 25.84 20.90 -15.50
C HIS A 270 25.80 19.93 -14.31
N ASN A 271 24.63 19.77 -13.68
CA ASN A 271 24.42 18.85 -12.57
C ASN A 271 23.94 17.46 -13.02
N LYS A 272 23.68 17.29 -14.32
CA LYS A 272 23.26 16.00 -14.88
C LYS A 272 24.43 15.03 -14.94
N SER A 273 24.32 13.97 -14.14
CA SER A 273 25.19 12.80 -14.18
C SER A 273 24.45 11.63 -14.81
N PHE A 274 25.17 10.55 -15.15
CA PHE A 274 24.53 9.28 -15.58
C PHE A 274 23.47 8.81 -14.56
N PHE A 275 23.76 8.92 -13.27
CA PHE A 275 22.84 8.50 -12.21
C PHE A 275 21.63 9.44 -12.04
N SER A 276 21.68 10.67 -12.59
CA SER A 276 20.60 11.64 -12.41
C SER A 276 19.27 11.11 -12.96
N GLU A 277 19.28 10.45 -14.12
CA GLU A 277 18.07 9.86 -14.70
C GLU A 277 17.54 8.72 -13.83
N ILE A 278 18.43 7.84 -13.35
CA ILE A 278 18.07 6.68 -12.52
C ILE A 278 17.43 7.13 -11.20
N ILE A 279 18.06 8.08 -10.49
CA ILE A 279 17.56 8.54 -9.18
C ILE A 279 16.40 9.52 -9.28
N SER A 280 16.18 10.14 -10.45
CA SER A 280 15.03 11.01 -10.70
C SER A 280 13.71 10.25 -10.87
N SER A 281 13.78 8.95 -11.15
CA SER A 281 12.61 8.09 -11.28
C SER A 281 11.73 8.14 -10.02
N ILE A 282 10.46 8.51 -10.20
CA ILE A 282 9.51 8.60 -9.07
C ILE A 282 9.06 7.18 -8.73
N SER A 283 9.30 6.75 -7.49
CA SER A 283 8.91 5.44 -6.98
C SER A 283 7.45 5.40 -6.54
N ASP A 284 6.95 6.49 -5.95
CA ASP A 284 5.58 6.58 -5.45
C ASP A 284 5.07 8.03 -5.43
N LEU A 285 3.74 8.15 -5.47
CA LEU A 285 3.02 9.40 -5.56
C LEU A 285 1.76 9.31 -4.72
N LYS A 286 1.49 10.37 -3.94
CA LYS A 286 0.26 10.51 -3.16
C LYS A 286 -0.38 11.88 -3.21
N PHE A 287 -1.69 11.96 -3.36
CA PHE A 287 -2.43 13.18 -3.04
C PHE A 287 -2.53 13.40 -1.53
N SER A 288 -2.51 14.67 -1.11
CA SER A 288 -2.97 15.03 0.24
C SER A 288 -4.47 14.77 0.36
N HIS A 289 -4.95 14.59 1.60
CA HIS A 289 -6.35 14.23 1.84
C HIS A 289 -7.34 15.28 1.33
N ASP A 290 -6.95 16.57 1.35
CA ASP A 290 -7.71 17.69 0.78
C ASP A 290 -7.54 17.83 -0.75
N GLY A 291 -6.68 17.01 -1.35
CA GLY A 291 -6.36 17.00 -2.77
C GLY A 291 -5.40 18.11 -3.22
N ARG A 292 -5.11 19.12 -2.39
CA ARG A 292 -4.38 20.33 -2.81
C ARG A 292 -2.92 20.09 -3.15
N TYR A 293 -2.28 19.12 -2.49
CA TYR A 293 -0.86 18.85 -2.62
C TYR A 293 -0.62 17.46 -3.21
N ILE A 294 0.50 17.32 -3.90
CA ILE A 294 1.00 16.05 -4.40
C ILE A 294 2.33 15.77 -3.70
N LEU A 295 2.47 14.59 -3.13
CA LEU A 295 3.72 14.06 -2.59
C LEU A 295 4.32 13.14 -3.65
N SER A 296 5.59 13.30 -3.94
CA SER A 296 6.34 12.40 -4.80
C SER A 296 7.62 11.95 -4.12
N ARG A 297 7.92 10.66 -4.21
CA ARG A 297 9.16 10.07 -3.73
C ARG A 297 10.04 9.69 -4.91
N ASP A 298 11.25 10.21 -4.94
CA ASP A 298 12.33 9.70 -5.79
C ASP A 298 13.36 8.95 -4.92
N TYR A 299 14.46 8.45 -5.49
CA TYR A 299 15.39 7.65 -4.70
C TYR A 299 16.01 8.42 -3.53
N LEU A 300 16.36 9.70 -3.72
CA LEU A 300 17.08 10.50 -2.73
C LEU A 300 16.19 11.41 -1.89
N THR A 301 15.08 11.86 -2.44
CA THR A 301 14.29 12.97 -1.90
C THR A 301 12.79 12.67 -1.87
N LEU A 302 12.13 13.36 -0.96
CA LEU A 302 10.69 13.43 -0.85
C LEU A 302 10.26 14.87 -1.16
N LYS A 303 9.43 15.05 -2.18
CA LYS A 303 9.02 16.37 -2.70
C LYS A 303 7.52 16.58 -2.51
N VAL A 304 7.13 17.76 -2.04
CA VAL A 304 5.75 18.20 -1.93
C VAL A 304 5.50 19.28 -2.98
N TRP A 305 4.45 19.11 -3.78
CA TRP A 305 4.02 20.00 -4.85
C TRP A 305 2.65 20.59 -4.49
N ASP A 306 2.40 21.84 -4.87
CA ASP A 306 1.04 22.43 -4.84
C ASP A 306 0.44 22.26 -6.24
N MET A 307 -0.81 21.80 -6.36
CA MET A 307 -1.48 21.62 -7.66
C MET A 307 -1.52 22.88 -8.54
N ASN A 308 -1.32 24.06 -7.94
CA ASN A 308 -1.30 25.35 -8.65
C ASN A 308 0.12 25.83 -9.00
N MET A 309 1.17 25.10 -8.61
CA MET A 309 2.56 25.44 -8.87
C MET A 309 3.29 24.28 -9.55
N GLU A 310 3.36 24.34 -10.87
CA GLU A 310 3.90 23.28 -11.75
C GLU A 310 5.43 23.29 -11.85
N THR A 311 6.06 24.47 -11.71
CA THR A 311 7.47 24.67 -12.05
C THR A 311 8.48 24.22 -11.00
N LYS A 312 8.04 23.95 -9.77
CA LYS A 312 8.91 23.46 -8.69
C LYS A 312 8.10 22.94 -7.50
N PRO A 313 8.65 22.02 -6.70
CA PRO A 313 8.06 21.64 -5.43
C PRO A 313 8.06 22.82 -4.45
N ILE A 314 7.05 22.86 -3.58
CA ILE A 314 6.99 23.81 -2.46
C ILE A 314 7.94 23.42 -1.33
N GLN A 315 8.31 22.13 -1.25
CA GLN A 315 9.20 21.60 -0.22
C GLN A 315 9.91 20.35 -0.75
N THR A 316 11.24 20.31 -0.56
CA THR A 316 12.10 19.16 -0.90
C THR A 316 12.80 18.71 0.38
N ILE A 317 12.70 17.43 0.70
CA ILE A 317 13.24 16.80 1.91
C ILE A 317 14.26 15.76 1.47
N ASN A 318 15.49 15.91 1.94
CA ASN A 318 16.59 15.02 1.60
C ASN A 318 16.60 13.80 2.53
N ILE A 319 16.29 12.62 1.99
CA ILE A 319 16.18 11.39 2.77
C ILE A 319 17.47 10.56 2.66
N HIS A 320 17.97 10.35 1.44
CA HIS A 320 19.17 9.52 1.19
C HIS A 320 20.38 10.32 0.68
N ASP A 321 20.50 11.61 0.98
CA ASP A 321 21.62 12.43 0.47
C ASP A 321 23.00 11.90 0.91
N HIS A 322 23.06 11.26 2.08
CA HIS A 322 24.25 10.55 2.58
C HIS A 322 24.68 9.34 1.71
N LEU A 323 23.79 8.81 0.86
CA LEU A 323 24.08 7.72 -0.07
C LEU A 323 24.61 8.20 -1.42
N ARG A 324 24.65 9.52 -1.67
CA ARG A 324 25.04 10.09 -2.97
C ARG A 324 26.47 9.69 -3.39
N SER A 325 27.38 9.50 -2.44
CA SER A 325 28.74 9.02 -2.70
C SER A 325 28.83 7.52 -3.01
N LYS A 326 27.79 6.75 -2.67
CA LYS A 326 27.72 5.28 -2.82
C LYS A 326 26.82 4.84 -3.98
N LEU A 327 26.40 5.75 -4.87
CA LEU A 327 25.49 5.43 -5.97
C LEU A 327 26.02 4.35 -6.91
N CYS A 328 27.35 4.27 -7.11
CA CYS A 328 27.96 3.21 -7.91
C CYS A 328 27.76 1.83 -7.26
N ASP A 329 28.08 1.70 -5.97
CA ASP A 329 27.91 0.44 -5.22
C ASP A 329 26.43 0.03 -5.12
N LEU A 330 25.53 1.01 -4.99
CA LEU A 330 24.08 0.79 -4.96
C LEU A 330 23.51 0.35 -6.30
N TYR A 331 24.11 0.80 -7.40
CA TYR A 331 23.77 0.36 -8.75
C TYR A 331 24.25 -1.06 -9.01
N GLU A 332 25.45 -1.42 -8.56
CA GLU A 332 25.96 -2.80 -8.70
C GLU A 332 25.17 -3.85 -7.90
N ASN A 333 24.53 -3.44 -6.79
CA ASN A 333 23.72 -4.32 -5.93
C ASN A 333 22.21 -4.16 -6.15
N ASP A 334 21.78 -3.51 -7.24
CA ASP A 334 20.38 -3.22 -7.60
C ASP A 334 19.54 -2.42 -6.57
N CYS A 335 20.14 -2.03 -5.44
CA CYS A 335 19.46 -1.28 -4.37
C CYS A 335 18.97 0.09 -4.86
N ILE A 336 19.65 0.70 -5.83
CA ILE A 336 19.22 1.97 -6.43
C ILE A 336 17.83 1.90 -7.08
N PHE A 337 17.32 0.70 -7.39
CA PHE A 337 16.00 0.47 -7.99
C PHE A 337 14.91 0.18 -6.95
N ASP A 338 15.24 0.23 -5.65
CA ASP A 338 14.26 0.07 -4.59
C ASP A 338 13.20 1.16 -4.63
N LYS A 339 11.93 0.73 -4.67
CA LYS A 339 10.78 1.63 -4.76
C LYS A 339 10.21 1.90 -3.38
N PHE A 340 10.68 2.98 -2.75
CA PHE A 340 10.17 3.44 -1.46
C PHE A 340 8.81 4.12 -1.62
N GLU A 341 7.83 3.72 -0.82
CA GLU A 341 6.53 4.38 -0.76
C GLU A 341 6.55 5.63 0.13
N CYS A 342 5.55 6.48 -0.06
CA CYS A 342 5.34 7.66 0.75
C CYS A 342 3.86 7.88 1.03
N THR A 343 3.55 8.59 2.11
CA THR A 343 2.16 8.92 2.46
C THR A 343 2.06 10.18 3.32
N PHE A 344 0.91 10.85 3.25
CA PHE A 344 0.57 11.95 4.15
C PHE A 344 -0.01 11.42 5.47
N SER A 345 0.14 12.19 6.54
CA SER A 345 -0.70 12.04 7.73
C SER A 345 -2.17 12.35 7.40
N GLY A 346 -3.09 11.84 8.23
CA GLY A 346 -4.53 12.04 8.03
C GLY A 346 -4.96 13.51 7.96
N ASP A 347 -4.26 14.39 8.68
CA ASP A 347 -4.47 15.85 8.67
C ASP A 347 -3.63 16.59 7.60
N GLY A 348 -2.76 15.89 6.87
CA GLY A 348 -1.85 16.44 5.86
C GLY A 348 -0.70 17.28 6.40
N SER A 349 -0.51 17.34 7.72
CA SER A 349 0.54 18.16 8.37
C SER A 349 1.93 17.53 8.28
N SER A 350 1.99 16.20 8.24
CA SER A 350 3.22 15.42 8.21
C SER A 350 3.26 14.46 7.02
N VAL A 351 4.46 14.00 6.67
CA VAL A 351 4.68 13.00 5.63
C VAL A 351 5.56 11.88 6.16
N LEU A 352 5.33 10.66 5.67
CA LEU A 352 6.03 9.43 6.05
C LEU A 352 6.69 8.81 4.84
N THR A 353 7.91 8.30 5.02
CA THR A 353 8.60 7.48 4.02
C THR A 353 9.63 6.57 4.71
N GLY A 354 9.87 5.41 4.13
CA GLY A 354 10.89 4.47 4.61
C GLY A 354 12.30 4.75 4.09
N SER A 355 13.25 4.00 4.63
CA SER A 355 14.67 4.01 4.27
C SER A 355 15.30 2.62 4.57
N TYR A 356 16.60 2.50 4.35
CA TYR A 356 17.41 1.32 4.68
C TYR A 356 17.62 1.18 6.20
N ASN A 357 18.20 0.07 6.64
CA ASN A 357 18.40 -0.30 8.05
C ASN A 357 17.10 -0.31 8.88
N ASN A 358 15.96 -0.56 8.24
CA ASN A 358 14.62 -0.41 8.83
C ASN A 358 14.34 1.00 9.39
N TYR A 359 15.04 2.03 8.90
CA TYR A 359 14.73 3.41 9.25
C TYR A 359 13.49 3.90 8.50
N PHE A 360 12.82 4.86 9.11
CA PHE A 360 11.74 5.61 8.48
C PHE A 360 11.74 7.04 9.01
N HIS A 361 11.27 7.94 8.17
CA HIS A 361 11.24 9.38 8.41
C HIS A 361 9.81 9.84 8.56
N ILE A 362 9.54 10.57 9.64
CA ILE A 362 8.30 11.32 9.84
C ILE A 362 8.66 12.78 9.82
N TYR A 363 8.28 13.46 8.75
CA TYR A 363 8.61 14.86 8.54
C TYR A 363 7.38 15.74 8.72
N ASP A 364 7.46 16.65 9.69
CA ASP A 364 6.42 17.66 9.93
C ASP A 364 6.65 18.85 8.98
N ARG A 365 5.66 19.11 8.12
CA ARG A 365 5.74 20.17 7.09
C ARG A 365 5.75 21.57 7.69
N ALA A 366 5.07 21.77 8.82
CA ALA A 366 4.94 23.07 9.47
C ALA A 366 6.19 23.42 10.29
N THR A 367 6.67 22.49 11.11
CA THR A 367 7.85 22.71 11.96
C THR A 367 9.17 22.44 11.25
N LYS A 368 9.12 21.78 10.08
CA LYS A 368 10.28 21.31 9.30
C LYS A 368 11.17 20.36 10.09
N ASN A 369 10.60 19.66 11.07
CA ASN A 369 11.29 18.71 11.91
C ASN A 369 11.24 17.33 11.26
N ASP A 370 12.40 16.69 11.14
CA ASP A 370 12.53 15.31 10.66
C ASP A 370 12.77 14.37 11.86
N ILE A 371 11.81 13.47 12.09
CA ILE A 371 11.88 12.45 13.13
C ILE A 371 12.28 11.13 12.47
N VAL A 372 13.49 10.68 12.75
CA VAL A 372 14.01 9.40 12.25
C VAL A 372 13.89 8.32 13.33
N LEU A 373 13.19 7.25 13.01
CA LEU A 373 12.95 6.10 13.88
C LEU A 373 13.33 4.81 13.16
N GLN A 374 13.49 3.73 13.94
CA GLN A 374 13.90 2.43 13.43
C GLN A 374 12.88 1.37 13.83
N ALA A 375 12.41 0.59 12.86
CA ALA A 375 11.53 -0.55 13.06
C ALA A 375 12.35 -1.82 13.26
N ASP A 376 12.87 -2.01 14.48
CA ASP A 376 13.66 -3.18 14.84
C ASP A 376 13.13 -3.87 16.11
N LYS A 377 13.44 -5.16 16.24
CA LYS A 377 13.04 -6.02 17.35
C LYS A 377 13.59 -5.55 18.70
N SER A 378 14.63 -4.71 18.72
CA SER A 378 15.06 -4.03 19.94
C SER A 378 13.95 -3.18 20.58
N ALA A 379 12.96 -2.71 19.80
CA ALA A 379 11.77 -2.02 20.31
C ALA A 379 10.94 -2.89 21.28
N PHE A 380 10.96 -4.23 21.14
CA PHE A 380 10.28 -5.14 22.05
C PHE A 380 10.89 -5.17 23.46
N LYS A 381 12.22 -4.96 23.57
CA LYS A 381 12.94 -5.04 24.86
C LYS A 381 12.62 -3.86 25.77
N ALA A 382 12.31 -2.70 25.20
CA ALA A 382 11.91 -1.50 25.94
C ALA A 382 10.59 -1.67 26.73
N LYS A 383 9.67 -2.52 26.25
CA LYS A 383 8.36 -2.76 26.91
C LYS A 383 8.46 -3.72 28.12
N LYS A 384 9.53 -4.53 28.22
CA LYS A 384 9.70 -5.56 29.28
C LYS A 384 10.33 -5.05 30.58
N VAL A 385 10.99 -3.89 30.57
CA VAL A 385 11.63 -3.31 31.78
C VAL A 385 10.65 -2.36 32.47
N GLY A 386 9.52 -2.90 32.92
CA GLY A 386 8.49 -2.19 33.69
C GLY A 386 8.52 -2.58 35.16
N SER A 387 9.61 -2.27 35.86
CA SER A 387 9.65 -2.27 37.34
C SER A 387 9.90 -0.84 37.82
N THR A 388 8.98 -0.41 38.68
CA THR A 388 8.92 0.82 39.47
C THR A 388 10.24 1.58 39.67
N LYS A 389 10.17 2.90 39.38
CA LYS A 389 11.17 3.94 39.63
C LYS A 389 12.40 3.92 38.71
N ASN A 390 12.21 4.34 37.47
CA ASN A 390 13.11 5.28 36.81
C ASN A 390 12.37 5.98 35.65
N LYS A 391 12.11 7.28 35.81
CA LYS A 391 11.79 8.19 34.70
C LYS A 391 13.09 8.43 33.92
N ALA A 392 13.48 7.47 33.08
CA ALA A 392 14.48 7.64 32.02
C ALA A 392 14.43 6.42 31.10
N ALA A 393 14.52 6.65 29.79
CA ALA A 393 14.75 5.67 28.72
C ALA A 393 13.54 4.92 28.11
N VAL A 394 12.52 5.66 27.66
CA VAL A 394 11.96 5.51 26.28
C VAL A 394 11.61 6.91 25.76
N GLY A 395 12.59 7.82 25.84
CA GLY A 395 12.46 9.20 25.40
C GLY A 395 13.79 9.65 24.81
N GLY A 396 13.76 10.07 23.54
CA GLY A 396 14.80 10.88 22.89
C GLY A 396 16.25 10.51 23.22
N PHE A 397 16.73 9.33 22.82
CA PHE A 397 18.18 9.16 22.64
C PHE A 397 18.57 9.82 21.32
N GLY A 398 18.91 11.12 21.43
CA GLY A 398 19.52 11.99 20.44
C GLY A 398 19.25 11.66 18.97
N SER A 399 18.27 12.34 18.37
CA SER A 399 18.16 12.48 16.90
C SER A 399 19.52 12.76 16.25
N LYS A 400 20.37 13.56 16.90
CA LYS A 400 21.75 13.84 16.48
C LYS A 400 22.65 12.61 16.38
N LYS A 401 22.65 11.70 17.34
CA LYS A 401 23.56 10.53 17.32
C LYS A 401 23.14 9.53 16.25
N ARG A 402 21.83 9.32 16.04
CA ARG A 402 21.32 8.48 14.95
C ARG A 402 21.46 9.14 13.58
N GLN A 403 21.29 10.46 13.46
CA GLN A 403 21.65 11.20 12.25
C GLN A 403 23.15 11.09 11.97
N GLU A 404 24.00 11.13 13.00
CA GLU A 404 25.45 10.89 12.86
C GLU A 404 25.74 9.45 12.43
N ASP A 405 25.06 8.43 12.97
CA ASP A 405 25.23 7.04 12.55
C ASP A 405 24.76 6.81 11.09
N ILE A 406 23.67 7.45 10.67
CA ILE A 406 23.18 7.46 9.27
C ILE A 406 24.16 8.23 8.36
N ALA A 407 24.69 9.37 8.81
CA ALA A 407 25.62 10.21 8.07
C ALA A 407 27.04 9.63 7.97
N ASN A 408 27.47 8.85 8.97
CA ASN A 408 28.80 8.22 9.00
C ASN A 408 28.88 6.98 8.10
N GLY A 409 27.74 6.49 7.58
CA GLY A 409 27.72 5.46 6.55
C GLY A 409 28.43 4.16 6.96
N GLU A 410 28.52 3.85 8.26
CA GLU A 410 28.92 2.52 8.74
C GLU A 410 28.02 1.47 8.07
N ALA A 411 28.60 0.32 7.73
CA ALA A 411 28.05 -0.73 6.86
C ALA A 411 26.52 -0.85 6.95
N ALA A 412 25.82 -0.07 6.13
CA ALA A 412 24.38 -0.08 6.10
C ALA A 412 23.94 -1.42 5.53
N ASP A 413 23.11 -2.13 6.28
CA ASP A 413 22.53 -3.38 5.84
C ASP A 413 21.38 -3.06 4.89
N PHE A 414 21.70 -2.99 3.60
CA PHE A 414 20.75 -2.67 2.54
C PHE A 414 19.68 -3.78 2.34
N SER A 415 19.87 -4.96 2.94
CA SER A 415 18.83 -6.00 2.97
C SER A 415 17.65 -5.63 3.86
N LYS A 416 17.89 -4.79 4.89
CA LYS A 416 16.86 -4.27 5.79
C LYS A 416 16.33 -2.95 5.26
N LYS A 417 15.07 -2.92 4.83
CA LYS A 417 14.45 -1.75 4.22
C LYS A 417 12.97 -1.68 4.53
N ILE A 418 12.47 -0.46 4.72
CA ILE A 418 11.03 -0.17 4.83
C ILE A 418 10.58 0.34 3.47
N LEU A 419 9.99 -0.54 2.65
CA LEU A 419 9.45 -0.15 1.35
C LEU A 419 7.99 0.25 1.43
N HIS A 420 7.21 -0.43 2.28
CA HIS A 420 5.76 -0.27 2.37
C HIS A 420 5.34 0.29 3.72
N ALA A 421 4.50 1.32 3.67
CA ALA A 421 4.03 2.03 4.85
C ALA A 421 2.65 2.65 4.62
N SER A 422 1.82 2.67 5.66
CA SER A 422 0.52 3.32 5.64
C SER A 422 0.33 4.16 6.91
N TRP A 423 -0.30 5.31 6.77
CA TRP A 423 -0.71 6.16 7.88
C TRP A 423 -2.22 6.03 8.11
N HIS A 424 -2.65 5.95 9.37
CA HIS A 424 -4.05 5.92 9.74
C HIS A 424 -4.79 7.22 9.32
N PRO A 425 -5.96 7.13 8.66
CA PRO A 425 -6.61 8.30 8.05
C PRO A 425 -7.04 9.40 9.04
N HIS A 426 -7.17 9.07 10.33
CA HIS A 426 -7.71 9.99 11.35
C HIS A 426 -6.86 10.11 12.62
N GLU A 427 -5.76 9.36 12.75
CA GLU A 427 -4.98 9.29 13.99
C GLU A 427 -3.49 9.26 13.69
N ASN A 428 -2.66 9.62 14.65
CA ASN A 428 -1.20 9.52 14.54
C ASN A 428 -0.75 8.08 14.82
N THR A 429 -1.21 7.16 13.98
CA THR A 429 -0.79 5.75 13.98
C THR A 429 -0.27 5.40 12.60
N ILE A 430 0.88 4.74 12.54
CA ILE A 430 1.51 4.30 11.29
C ILE A 430 1.75 2.79 11.33
N ALA A 431 1.59 2.15 10.18
CA ALA A 431 1.88 0.75 9.93
C ALA A 431 3.04 0.65 8.95
N LEU A 432 4.05 -0.14 9.29
CA LEU A 432 5.30 -0.28 8.53
C LEU A 432 5.60 -1.77 8.31
N ALA A 433 5.88 -2.14 7.06
CA ALA A 433 6.38 -3.47 6.74
C ALA A 433 7.90 -3.49 6.83
N ALA A 434 8.44 -4.42 7.61
CA ALA A 434 9.86 -4.77 7.61
C ALA A 434 9.97 -6.29 7.44
N THR A 435 10.35 -6.73 6.23
CA THR A 435 10.36 -8.14 5.85
C THR A 435 8.97 -8.79 6.06
N ASN A 436 8.84 -9.77 6.95
CA ASN A 436 7.56 -10.41 7.29
C ASN A 436 6.88 -9.81 8.55
N ASN A 437 7.45 -8.75 9.10
CA ASN A 437 6.94 -8.12 10.32
C ASN A 437 6.18 -6.83 9.99
N LEU A 438 4.98 -6.70 10.55
CA LEU A 438 4.17 -5.49 10.49
C LEU A 438 4.30 -4.73 11.81
N PHE A 439 5.00 -3.60 11.81
CA PHE A 439 5.18 -2.73 12.97
C PHE A 439 4.13 -1.63 13.00
N LEU A 440 3.56 -1.39 14.19
CA LEU A 440 2.66 -0.26 14.47
C LEU A 440 3.33 0.70 15.45
N PHE A 441 3.37 1.98 15.09
CA PHE A 441 3.80 3.07 15.96
C PHE A 441 2.66 4.07 16.14
N GLN A 442 2.57 4.68 17.32
CA GLN A 442 1.57 5.70 17.65
C GLN A 442 2.22 6.88 18.37
N SER A 443 1.74 8.10 18.14
CA SER A 443 2.18 9.31 18.87
C SER A 443 1.21 9.71 19.97
#